data_AF-A0A6B1CIG1-F1
#
_entry.id   AF-A0A6B1CIG1-F1
#
_cell.length_a   1.000
_cell.length_b   1.000
_cell.length_c   1.000
_cell.angle_alpha   90.00
_cell.angle_beta   90.00
_cell.angle_gamma   90.00
#
_symmetry.space_group_name_H-M   'P 1'
#
loop_
_entity.id
_entity.type
_entity.pdbx_description
1 polymer ?
#
loop_
_entity_poly.entity_id
_entity_poly.type
_entity_poly.pdbx_seq_one_letter_code
_entity_poly.pdbx_strand_id
1 'polypeptide(L)'
;MSRYLKRQAAELEEHDISKELFLGIMMLMLSLGIMILNATQPVWRVHRHDPQPGDRVVLYTSAGMGLSRDGYTIDSPLSEWDFRRMVRRLAAEPEANLHLFLKGGSRERLAKHASFADSLLSTDQAGEKVRSAVYVHTW
;
A
#
# COMPACT_ATOMS: atom_id res chain seq x y z
N MET A 1 4.20 -11.47 -62.99
CA MET A 1 4.66 -11.11 -61.62
C MET A 1 4.76 -12.40 -60.82
N SER A 2 5.98 -12.83 -60.50
CA SER A 2 6.35 -14.22 -60.16
C SER A 2 5.81 -14.70 -58.80
N ARG A 3 5.38 -15.98 -58.72
CA ARG A 3 4.92 -16.68 -57.50
C ARG A 3 5.86 -16.52 -56.29
N TYR A 4 7.15 -16.35 -56.54
CA TYR A 4 8.16 -16.13 -55.48
C TYR A 4 7.95 -14.82 -54.70
N LEU A 5 7.53 -13.74 -55.36
CA LEU A 5 7.28 -12.45 -54.69
C LEU A 5 6.06 -12.50 -53.77
N LYS A 6 5.03 -13.28 -54.13
CA LYS A 6 3.85 -13.49 -53.26
C LYS A 6 4.18 -14.30 -52.01
N ARG A 7 5.08 -15.27 -52.12
CA ARG A 7 5.48 -16.12 -50.99
C ARG A 7 6.33 -15.34 -49.98
N GLN A 8 7.23 -14.49 -50.48
CA GLN A 8 8.08 -13.65 -49.65
C GLN A 8 7.29 -12.54 -48.93
N ALA A 9 6.26 -11.97 -49.58
CA ALA A 9 5.37 -11.01 -48.95
C ALA A 9 4.53 -11.64 -47.83
N ALA A 10 4.00 -12.85 -48.05
CA ALA A 10 3.24 -13.58 -47.04
C ALA A 10 4.09 -13.99 -45.82
N GLU A 11 5.34 -14.42 -46.04
CA GLU A 11 6.28 -14.74 -44.94
C GLU A 11 6.68 -13.50 -44.13
N LEU A 12 6.85 -12.34 -44.78
CA LEU A 12 7.11 -11.08 -44.08
C LEU A 12 5.92 -10.63 -43.22
N GLU A 13 4.71 -10.73 -43.77
CA GLU A 13 3.47 -10.36 -43.09
C GLU A 13 3.20 -11.28 -41.87
N GLU A 14 3.43 -12.59 -42.00
CA GLU A 14 3.32 -13.55 -40.91
C GLU A 14 4.38 -13.32 -39.81
N HIS A 15 5.61 -12.95 -40.20
CA HIS A 15 6.68 -12.66 -39.27
C HIS A 15 6.45 -11.34 -38.49
N ASP A 16 5.84 -10.33 -39.11
CA ASP A 16 5.48 -9.09 -38.41
C ASP A 16 4.27 -9.28 -37.48
N ILE A 17 3.27 -10.10 -37.86
CA ILE A 17 2.18 -10.51 -36.95
C ILE A 17 2.74 -11.25 -35.71
N SER A 18 3.72 -12.13 -35.91
CA SER A 18 4.36 -12.87 -34.81
C SER A 18 5.11 -11.94 -33.84
N LYS A 19 5.79 -10.90 -34.34
CA LYS A 19 6.47 -9.90 -33.51
C LYS A 19 5.50 -9.03 -32.72
N GLU A 20 4.42 -8.57 -33.34
CA GLU A 20 3.40 -7.76 -32.67
C GLU A 20 2.71 -8.57 -31.54
N LEU A 21 2.40 -9.84 -31.81
CA LEU A 21 1.84 -10.74 -30.81
C LEU A 21 2.83 -10.98 -29.65
N PHE A 22 4.10 -11.20 -29.96
CA PHE A 22 5.14 -11.39 -28.93
C PHE A 22 5.33 -10.15 -28.07
N LEU A 23 5.35 -8.96 -28.69
CA LEU A 23 5.43 -7.68 -27.98
C LEU A 23 4.21 -7.47 -27.08
N GLY A 24 3.00 -7.79 -27.57
CA GLY A 24 1.77 -7.72 -26.80
C GLY A 24 1.80 -8.64 -25.56
N ILE A 25 2.26 -9.88 -25.73
CA ILE A 25 2.41 -10.83 -24.61
C ILE A 25 3.46 -10.33 -23.62
N MET A 26 4.59 -9.80 -24.08
CA MET A 26 5.61 -9.21 -23.21
C MET A 26 5.06 -8.02 -22.40
N MET A 27 4.29 -7.12 -23.03
CA MET A 27 3.66 -5.98 -22.34
C MET A 27 2.64 -6.44 -21.30
N LEU A 28 1.84 -7.47 -21.61
CA LEU A 28 0.89 -8.05 -20.67
C LEU A 28 1.60 -8.70 -19.48
N MET A 29 2.67 -9.47 -19.72
CA MET A 29 3.46 -10.07 -18.64
C MET A 29 4.13 -9.02 -17.75
N LEU A 30 4.68 -7.95 -18.33
CA LEU A 30 5.27 -6.84 -17.58
C LEU A 30 4.23 -6.13 -16.72
N SER A 31 3.07 -5.83 -17.30
CA SER A 31 1.97 -5.16 -16.60
C SER A 31 1.42 -6.03 -15.45
N LEU A 32 1.28 -7.33 -15.70
CA LEU A 32 0.88 -8.30 -14.69
C LEU A 32 1.91 -8.40 -13.55
N GLY A 33 3.20 -8.41 -13.88
CA GLY A 33 4.28 -8.39 -12.89
C GLY A 33 4.23 -7.16 -11.98
N ILE A 34 4.07 -5.96 -12.56
CA ILE A 34 3.93 -4.71 -11.80
C ILE A 34 2.67 -4.74 -10.92
N MET A 35 1.55 -5.24 -11.45
CA MET A 35 0.29 -5.36 -10.69
C MET A 35 0.44 -6.32 -9.50
N ILE A 36 1.09 -7.48 -9.70
CA ILE A 36 1.37 -8.44 -8.62
C ILE A 36 2.28 -7.82 -7.57
N LEU A 37 3.33 -7.10 -7.97
CA LEU A 37 4.25 -6.44 -7.04
C LEU A 37 3.51 -5.38 -6.20
N ASN A 38 2.62 -4.60 -6.81
CA ASN A 38 1.78 -3.62 -6.10
C ASN A 38 0.71 -4.27 -5.20
N ALA A 39 0.18 -5.44 -5.57
CA ALA A 39 -0.85 -6.14 -4.80
C ALA A 39 -0.29 -6.96 -3.63
N THR A 40 0.91 -7.55 -3.80
CA THR A 40 1.51 -8.47 -2.82
C THR A 40 2.28 -7.74 -1.73
N GLN A 41 2.75 -6.53 -2.00
CA GLN A 41 3.33 -5.63 -1.00
C GLN A 41 2.72 -4.27 -1.24
N PRO A 42 1.78 -3.79 -0.40
CA PRO A 42 1.48 -2.37 -0.41
C PRO A 42 2.84 -1.70 -0.21
N VAL A 43 3.27 -0.85 -1.15
CA VAL A 43 4.54 -0.14 -1.01
C VAL A 43 4.31 0.93 0.06
N TRP A 44 4.28 0.49 1.31
CA TRP A 44 4.39 1.33 2.48
C TRP A 44 5.72 2.05 2.29
N ARG A 45 5.69 3.27 1.79
CA ARG A 45 6.89 4.10 1.73
C ARG A 45 7.34 4.23 3.19
N VAL A 46 8.40 3.48 3.55
CA VAL A 46 9.00 3.51 4.88
C VAL A 46 9.74 4.85 5.00
N HIS A 47 8.97 5.93 5.06
CA HIS A 47 9.48 7.19 5.57
C HIS A 47 9.56 7.01 7.07
N ARG A 48 10.79 6.98 7.60
CA ARG A 48 11.04 7.18 9.03
C ARG A 48 10.64 8.63 9.35
N HIS A 49 9.35 8.84 9.54
CA HIS A 49 8.81 10.08 10.06
C HIS A 49 8.62 9.89 11.55
N ASP A 50 9.37 10.65 12.34
CA ASP A 50 9.18 10.66 13.78
C ASP A 50 7.83 11.31 14.11
N PRO A 51 7.08 10.79 15.10
CA PRO A 51 5.81 11.39 15.50
C PRO A 51 6.00 12.85 15.92
N GLN A 52 5.14 13.75 15.45
CA GLN A 52 5.08 15.12 15.95
C GLN A 52 4.07 15.24 17.09
N PRO A 53 4.19 16.27 17.95
CA PRO A 53 3.17 16.57 18.94
C PRO A 53 1.80 16.73 18.29
N GLY A 54 0.82 15.93 18.72
CA GLY A 54 -0.53 15.91 18.14
C GLY A 54 -0.83 14.68 17.28
N ASP A 55 0.21 14.01 16.77
CA ASP A 55 0.06 12.74 16.05
C ASP A 55 -0.49 11.64 16.95
N ARG A 56 -1.18 10.68 16.32
CA ARG A 56 -1.69 9.50 17.00
C ARG A 56 -0.67 8.39 16.90
N VAL A 57 -0.16 7.93 18.04
CA VAL A 57 0.80 6.83 18.08
C VAL A 57 0.14 5.61 18.72
N VAL A 58 0.21 4.48 18.02
CA VAL A 58 -0.30 3.19 18.48
C VAL A 58 0.88 2.23 18.61
N LEU A 59 1.06 1.67 19.81
CA LEU A 59 2.06 0.65 20.09
C LEU A 59 1.44 -0.74 20.06
N TYR A 60 2.15 -1.68 19.44
CA TYR A 60 1.84 -3.10 19.41
C TYR A 60 2.90 -3.85 20.20
N THR A 61 2.58 -4.20 21.44
CA THR A 61 3.46 -4.94 22.35
C THR A 61 3.02 -6.40 22.46
N SER A 62 3.84 -7.24 23.09
CA SER A 62 3.47 -8.62 23.41
C SER A 62 2.28 -8.70 24.38
N ALA A 63 2.10 -7.71 25.26
CA ALA A 63 0.99 -7.63 26.20
C ALA A 63 -0.32 -7.12 25.57
N GLY A 64 -0.23 -6.44 24.42
CA GLY A 64 -1.40 -5.89 23.74
C GLY A 64 -1.11 -4.61 22.96
N MET A 65 -2.19 -3.96 22.53
CA MET A 65 -2.16 -2.70 21.77
C MET A 65 -2.59 -1.53 22.65
N GLY A 66 -1.97 -0.38 22.45
CA GLY A 66 -2.29 0.83 23.22
C GLY A 66 -1.92 2.11 22.51
N LEU A 67 -2.47 3.22 22.99
CA LEU A 67 -2.04 4.56 22.60
C LEU A 67 -0.78 4.94 23.35
N SER A 68 0.04 5.72 22.68
CA SER A 68 1.28 6.27 23.20
C SER A 68 1.38 7.75 22.83
N ARG A 69 2.00 8.54 23.69
CA ARG A 69 2.39 9.92 23.42
C ARG A 69 3.82 10.01 22.90
N ASP A 70 4.66 9.06 23.27
CA ASP A 70 6.12 9.11 23.07
C ASP A 70 6.64 8.04 22.10
N GLY A 71 5.84 7.03 21.76
CA GLY A 71 6.24 5.88 20.94
C GLY A 71 7.05 4.82 21.69
N TYR A 72 7.17 4.94 23.02
CA TYR A 72 7.93 4.01 23.86
C TYR A 72 7.02 3.30 24.87
N THR A 73 6.05 4.01 25.45
CA THR A 73 5.19 3.48 26.51
C THR A 73 3.71 3.57 26.14
N ILE A 74 2.93 2.57 26.58
CA ILE A 74 1.48 2.60 26.43
C ILE A 74 0.92 3.46 27.57
N ASP A 75 0.31 4.58 27.20
CA ASP A 75 -0.42 5.46 28.12
C ASP A 75 -1.81 4.91 28.45
N SER A 76 -2.46 4.32 27.45
CA SER A 76 -3.78 3.72 27.61
C SER A 76 -3.98 2.52 26.70
N PRO A 77 -4.63 1.45 27.19
CA PRO A 77 -4.95 0.30 26.36
C PRO A 77 -5.91 0.70 25.24
N LEU A 78 -5.74 0.11 24.07
CA LEU A 78 -6.54 0.39 22.90
C LEU A 78 -7.19 -0.90 22.40
N SER A 79 -8.52 -0.95 22.44
CA SER A 79 -9.27 -2.07 21.88
C SER A 79 -9.34 -1.99 20.35
N GLU A 80 -9.74 -3.09 19.72
CA GLU A 80 -9.99 -3.14 18.27
C GLU A 80 -11.03 -2.12 17.82
N TRP A 81 -12.09 -1.96 18.61
CA TRP A 81 -13.18 -1.06 18.30
C TRP A 81 -12.78 0.41 18.49
N ASP A 82 -12.01 0.71 19.54
CA ASP A 82 -11.48 2.05 19.76
C ASP A 82 -10.51 2.47 18.65
N PHE A 83 -9.65 1.55 18.21
CA PHE A 83 -8.78 1.77 17.07
C PHE A 83 -9.57 2.14 15.81
N ARG A 84 -10.58 1.34 15.45
CA ARG A 84 -11.42 1.61 14.27
C ARG A 84 -12.16 2.93 14.37
N ARG A 85 -12.69 3.26 15.55
CA ARG A 85 -13.35 4.55 15.81
C ARG A 85 -12.38 5.71 15.63
N MET A 86 -11.17 5.61 16.19
CA MET A 86 -10.14 6.63 16.07
C MET A 86 -9.75 6.88 14.61
N VAL A 87 -9.48 5.82 13.83
CA VAL A 87 -9.12 5.93 12.41
C VAL A 87 -10.24 6.57 11.60
N ARG A 88 -11.50 6.20 11.82
CA ARG A 88 -12.64 6.84 11.15
C ARG A 88 -12.77 8.32 11.50
N ARG A 89 -12.46 8.71 12.74
CA ARG A 89 -12.44 10.11 13.14
C ARG A 89 -11.33 10.87 12.41
N LEU A 90 -10.13 10.29 12.32
CA LEU A 90 -9.02 10.88 11.55
C LEU A 90 -9.37 11.03 10.06
N ALA A 91 -10.14 10.11 9.50
CA ALA A 91 -10.59 10.21 8.11
C ALA A 91 -11.62 11.33 7.91
N ALA A 92 -12.50 11.56 8.88
CA ALA A 92 -13.47 12.66 8.84
C ALA A 92 -12.82 14.04 9.10
N GLU A 93 -11.85 14.07 10.00
CA GLU A 93 -11.15 15.28 10.46
C GLU A 93 -9.64 15.03 10.44
N PRO A 94 -8.98 15.24 9.28
CA PRO A 94 -7.56 14.94 9.09
C PRO A 94 -6.69 16.05 9.71
N GLU A 95 -6.64 16.06 11.04
CA GLU A 95 -5.86 17.00 11.84
C GLU A 95 -4.44 16.52 12.15
N ALA A 96 -4.20 15.20 12.05
CA ALA A 96 -2.96 14.58 12.53
C ALA A 96 -2.61 13.29 11.76
N ASN A 97 -1.34 12.86 11.84
CA ASN A 97 -0.89 11.59 11.26
C ASN A 97 -1.08 10.42 12.23
N LEU A 98 -1.07 9.21 11.68
CA LEU A 98 -1.15 7.96 12.44
C LEU A 98 0.18 7.22 12.35
N HIS A 99 0.76 6.89 13.50
CA HIS A 99 1.99 6.10 13.60
C HIS A 99 1.71 4.77 14.28
N LEU A 100 2.09 3.66 13.64
CA LEU A 100 1.92 2.30 14.15
C LEU A 100 3.29 1.69 14.44
N PHE A 101 3.58 1.41 15.71
CA PHE A 101 4.88 0.89 16.17
C PHE A 101 4.78 -0.56 16.62
N LEU A 102 5.58 -1.43 16.00
CA LEU A 102 5.75 -2.80 16.44
C LEU A 102 6.85 -2.86 17.52
N LYS A 103 6.48 -3.25 18.75
CA LYS A 103 7.37 -3.42 19.91
C LYS A 103 7.13 -4.80 20.57
N GLY A 104 7.28 -5.86 19.80
CA GLY A 104 7.11 -7.25 20.26
C GLY A 104 5.69 -7.82 20.16
N GLY A 105 4.74 -7.08 19.57
CA GLY A 105 3.38 -7.56 19.28
C GLY A 105 3.24 -8.34 17.96
N SER A 106 2.00 -8.56 17.53
CA SER A 106 1.70 -9.29 16.29
C SER A 106 1.89 -8.42 15.05
N ARG A 107 2.84 -8.82 14.18
CA ARG A 107 3.07 -8.19 12.87
C ARG A 107 1.86 -8.33 11.94
N GLU A 108 1.16 -9.46 11.99
CA GLU A 108 -0.05 -9.67 11.18
C GLU A 108 -1.16 -8.69 11.59
N ARG A 109 -1.36 -8.50 12.90
CA ARG A 109 -2.34 -7.54 13.40
C ARG A 109 -2.00 -6.11 12.99
N LEU A 110 -0.74 -5.72 13.13
CA LEU A 110 -0.26 -4.43 12.66
C LEU A 110 -0.51 -4.26 11.15
N ALA A 111 -0.20 -5.26 10.33
CA ALA A 111 -0.45 -5.19 8.89
C ALA A 111 -1.95 -5.01 8.55
N LYS A 112 -2.84 -5.73 9.25
CA LYS A 112 -4.30 -5.56 9.08
C LYS A 112 -4.77 -4.15 9.45
N HIS A 113 -4.30 -3.63 10.59
CA HIS A 113 -4.66 -2.29 11.07
C HIS A 113 -4.12 -1.20 10.16
N ALA A 114 -2.89 -1.38 9.69
CA ALA A 114 -2.26 -0.50 8.74
C ALA A 114 -3.09 -0.47 7.45
N SER A 115 -3.35 -1.62 6.82
CA SER A 115 -4.16 -1.70 5.60
C SER A 115 -5.55 -1.07 5.76
N PHE A 116 -6.21 -1.28 6.91
CA PHE A 116 -7.48 -0.62 7.21
C PHE A 116 -7.34 0.90 7.27
N ALA A 117 -6.33 1.42 7.98
CA ALA A 117 -6.11 2.86 8.10
C ALA A 117 -5.74 3.49 6.76
N ASP A 118 -4.86 2.85 5.99
CA ASP A 118 -4.45 3.32 4.66
C ASP A 118 -5.66 3.43 3.72
N SER A 119 -6.54 2.41 3.70
CA SER A 119 -7.76 2.44 2.89
C SER A 119 -8.73 3.60 3.20
N LEU A 120 -8.64 4.19 4.39
CA LEU A 120 -9.49 5.30 4.82
C LEU A 120 -8.80 6.66 4.78
N LEU A 121 -7.47 6.68 4.84
CA LEU A 121 -6.66 7.89 4.96
C LEU A 121 -5.88 8.21 3.68
N SER A 122 -5.92 7.36 2.65
CA SER A 122 -5.20 7.57 1.39
C SER A 122 -5.92 8.50 0.41
N THR A 123 -7.25 8.52 0.40
CA THR A 123 -8.07 9.16 -0.64
C THR A 123 -9.43 9.57 -0.09
N ASP A 124 -9.87 10.79 -0.38
CA ASP A 124 -11.25 11.20 -0.14
C ASP A 124 -12.20 10.63 -1.22
N GLN A 125 -13.51 10.86 -1.07
CA GLN A 125 -14.50 10.38 -2.03
C GLN A 125 -14.39 11.03 -3.42
N ALA A 126 -13.63 12.12 -3.57
CA ALA A 126 -13.32 12.78 -4.83
C ALA A 126 -12.02 12.27 -5.47
N GLY A 127 -11.27 11.39 -4.79
CA GLY A 127 -9.98 10.88 -5.23
C GLY A 127 -8.80 11.80 -4.89
N GLU A 128 -9.02 12.85 -4.10
CA GLU A 128 -7.97 13.76 -3.64
C GLU A 128 -7.25 13.16 -2.42
N LYS A 129 -5.95 13.45 -2.32
CA LYS A 129 -5.10 12.91 -1.27
C LYS A 129 -5.49 13.52 0.08
N VAL A 130 -6.00 12.70 1.01
CA VAL A 130 -6.26 13.13 2.40
C VAL A 130 -4.92 13.40 3.09
N ARG A 131 -4.89 14.47 3.91
CA ARG A 131 -3.64 15.02 4.50
C ARG A 131 -2.98 14.10 5.53
N SER A 132 -3.75 13.22 6.18
CA SER A 132 -3.26 12.35 7.26
C SER A 132 -2.55 11.12 6.70
N ALA A 133 -1.25 11.01 6.94
CA ALA A 133 -0.46 9.85 6.54
C ALA A 133 -0.49 8.74 7.61
N VAL A 134 -0.32 7.50 7.15
CA VAL A 134 -0.10 6.33 8.01
C VAL A 134 1.36 5.91 7.92
N TYR A 135 2.07 5.93 9.05
CA TYR A 135 3.46 5.51 9.16
C TYR A 135 3.56 4.20 9.94
N VAL A 136 4.31 3.25 9.39
CA VAL A 136 4.53 1.95 10.02
C VAL A 136 6.00 1.80 10.42
N HIS A 137 6.20 1.44 11.68
CA HIS A 137 7.50 1.37 12.34
C HIS A 137 7.74 -0.05 12.84
N THR A 138 8.43 -0.85 12.04
CA THR A 138 8.83 -2.23 12.40
C THR A 138 10.33 -2.23 12.68
N TRP A 139 10.70 -2.21 13.97
CA TRP A 139 12.09 -2.27 14.43
C TRP A 139 12.43 -3.69 14.86
#